data_AF-A0AAV3SW44-F1
#
_entry.id   AF-A0AAV3SW44-F1
#
_cell.length_a   1.000
_cell.length_b   1.000
_cell.length_c   1.000
_cell.angle_alpha   90.00
_cell.angle_beta   90.00
_cell.angle_gamma   90.00
#
_symmetry.space_group_name_H-M   'P 1'
#
loop_
_entity.id
_entity.type
_entity.pdbx_description
1 polymer ?
#
loop_
_entity_poly.entity_id
_entity_poly.type
_entity_poly.pdbx_seq_one_letter_code
_entity_poly.pdbx_strand_id
1 'polypeptide(L)'
;MGLVADGGADPDADGPVAEAGEAAARLRERYDELRRIESRIDGYGRDRVEAAADAYRTAHRVLDRYEEGAVGSGDFESYVRFRGEFGDAVDVDDDMPAGESFAAADEAVDKRRLSEGDIAAAREALEPAGRFVDLLEAYDDGVDDYRAARKEAREARKRLDSRLDELREVAEMADADLDADVSRLREPMEAYDEAVREAFREFFRSASARDVFGFLDRADATPFVDVDVPPTDLSEYVESHAAGEEPPATLLEYADYSNSKLEHYVDDPGALRTAVAVHRTYLERLDGEPLTLDWPPKPGDELAYEIDELVPLVGRIADDDAVATLRSVRELARTDEYERLRRAAAVRDELDEAELSLIERGEADDRLAEAERTLSTVDDVLSETERE
;
A
#
# COMPACT_ATOMS: atom_id res chain seq x y z
N MET A 1 25.71 -13.89 31.65
CA MET A 1 25.00 -12.60 31.52
C MET A 1 24.34 -12.66 30.16
N GLY A 2 23.13 -13.20 30.12
CA GLY A 2 22.39 -13.41 28.88
C GLY A 2 21.80 -12.09 28.42
N LEU A 3 22.17 -11.66 27.22
CA LEU A 3 21.41 -10.68 26.46
C LEU A 3 20.26 -11.44 25.83
N VAL A 4 19.09 -11.28 26.41
CA VAL A 4 17.81 -11.55 25.77
C VAL A 4 17.73 -10.54 24.64
N ALA A 5 17.84 -11.01 23.39
CA ALA A 5 17.43 -10.23 22.24
C ALA A 5 15.91 -10.11 22.36
N ASP A 6 15.48 -8.91 22.72
CA ASP A 6 14.10 -8.47 22.66
C ASP A 6 13.67 -8.61 21.20
N GLY A 7 12.90 -9.65 20.89
CA GLY A 7 12.23 -9.80 19.61
C GLY A 7 11.19 -8.70 19.51
N GLY A 8 11.62 -7.54 19.01
CA GLY A 8 10.72 -6.47 18.64
C GLY A 8 9.83 -6.99 17.53
N ALA A 9 8.65 -7.48 17.89
CA ALA A 9 7.52 -7.49 16.98
C ALA A 9 7.41 -6.06 16.44
N ASP A 10 7.58 -5.91 15.13
CA ASP A 10 7.39 -4.63 14.47
C ASP A 10 6.00 -4.11 14.85
N PRO A 11 5.89 -3.01 15.63
CA PRO A 11 4.62 -2.50 16.11
C PRO A 11 3.69 -2.06 14.96
N ASP A 12 4.22 -1.94 13.73
CA ASP A 12 3.46 -1.56 12.55
C ASP A 12 2.80 -2.76 11.83
N ALA A 13 3.28 -4.00 12.03
CA ALA A 13 2.79 -5.19 11.30
C ALA A 13 1.41 -5.71 11.77
N ASP A 14 1.04 -5.48 13.04
CA ASP A 14 -0.32 -5.71 13.59
C ASP A 14 -1.22 -4.47 13.51
N GLY A 15 -0.67 -3.34 13.06
CA GLY A 15 -1.38 -2.05 13.01
C GLY A 15 -2.72 -2.14 12.29
N PRO A 16 -2.78 -2.64 11.04
CA PRO A 16 -4.03 -2.73 10.29
C PRO A 16 -5.10 -3.63 10.94
N VAL A 17 -4.69 -4.72 11.59
CA VAL A 17 -5.61 -5.65 12.26
C VAL A 17 -6.20 -5.01 13.51
N ALA A 18 -5.34 -4.47 14.39
CA ALA A 18 -5.79 -3.79 15.60
C ALA A 18 -6.65 -2.55 15.27
N GLU A 19 -6.22 -1.70 14.34
CA GLU A 19 -6.96 -0.53 13.88
C GLU A 19 -8.36 -0.88 13.38
N ALA A 20 -8.49 -1.94 12.59
CA ALA A 20 -9.78 -2.37 12.06
C ALA A 20 -10.71 -2.86 13.17
N GLY A 21 -10.20 -3.65 14.11
CA GLY A 21 -10.95 -4.10 15.28
C GLY A 21 -11.44 -2.93 16.15
N GLU A 22 -10.56 -1.96 16.41
CA GLU A 22 -10.91 -0.77 17.17
C GLU A 22 -11.91 0.13 16.45
N ALA A 23 -11.74 0.36 15.15
CA ALA A 23 -12.65 1.18 14.36
C ALA A 23 -14.04 0.56 14.30
N ALA A 24 -14.12 -0.78 14.22
CA ALA A 24 -15.38 -1.51 14.30
C ALA A 24 -16.02 -1.38 15.70
N ALA A 25 -15.24 -1.49 16.78
CA ALA A 25 -15.75 -1.26 18.14
C ALA A 25 -16.30 0.17 18.32
N ARG A 26 -15.55 1.19 17.86
CA ARG A 26 -15.98 2.60 17.87
C ARG A 26 -17.27 2.80 17.07
N LEU A 27 -17.38 2.21 15.88
CA LEU A 27 -18.60 2.29 15.06
C LEU A 27 -19.81 1.72 15.81
N ARG A 28 -19.69 0.53 16.43
CA ARG A 28 -20.79 -0.06 17.19
C ARG A 28 -21.20 0.83 18.38
N GLU A 29 -20.23 1.39 19.10
CA GLU A 29 -20.50 2.32 20.20
C GLU A 29 -21.30 3.56 19.75
N ARG A 30 -20.86 4.21 18.67
CA ARG A 30 -21.54 5.41 18.12
C ARG A 30 -22.92 5.09 17.57
N TYR A 31 -23.07 3.93 16.94
CA TYR A 31 -24.37 3.46 16.52
C TYR A 31 -25.32 3.24 17.70
N ASP A 32 -24.89 2.57 18.75
CA ASP A 32 -25.70 2.32 19.95
C ASP A 32 -26.09 3.63 20.67
N GLU A 33 -25.16 4.59 20.75
CA GLU A 33 -25.43 5.92 21.29
C GLU A 33 -26.53 6.64 20.50
N LEU A 34 -26.39 6.69 19.17
CA LEU A 34 -27.38 7.30 18.30
C LEU A 34 -28.76 6.60 18.43
N ARG A 35 -28.80 5.26 18.46
CA ARG A 35 -30.03 4.49 18.67
C ARG A 35 -30.72 4.82 20.00
N ARG A 36 -29.95 5.08 21.06
CA ARG A 36 -30.51 5.50 22.36
C ARG A 36 -31.11 6.90 22.28
N ILE A 37 -30.46 7.84 21.58
CA ILE A 37 -30.98 9.19 21.38
C ILE A 37 -32.29 9.16 20.57
N GLU A 38 -32.31 8.38 19.48
CA GLU A 38 -33.52 8.16 18.68
C GLU A 38 -34.66 7.57 19.51
N SER A 39 -34.38 6.54 20.31
CA SER A 39 -35.39 5.92 21.18
C SER A 39 -35.96 6.91 22.20
N ARG A 40 -35.14 7.87 22.67
CA ARG A 40 -35.61 8.95 23.57
C ARG A 40 -36.52 9.93 22.82
N ILE A 41 -36.14 10.35 21.62
CA ILE A 41 -36.97 11.23 20.77
C ILE A 41 -38.30 10.55 20.45
N ASP A 42 -38.27 9.29 20.01
CA ASP A 42 -39.46 8.49 19.70
C ASP A 42 -40.38 8.32 20.92
N GLY A 43 -39.81 8.21 22.13
CA GLY A 43 -40.58 8.13 23.38
C GLY A 43 -41.46 9.34 23.65
N TYR A 44 -41.06 10.53 23.17
CA TYR A 44 -41.85 11.76 23.25
C TYR A 44 -42.63 12.05 21.95
N GLY A 45 -42.26 11.43 20.84
CA GLY A 45 -42.72 11.73 19.50
C GLY A 45 -41.92 12.90 18.89
N ARG A 46 -41.30 12.66 17.73
CA ARG A 46 -40.39 13.61 17.07
C ARG A 46 -40.99 15.00 16.88
N ASP A 47 -42.17 15.09 16.28
CA ASP A 47 -42.83 16.38 16.01
C ASP A 47 -43.06 17.18 17.30
N ARG A 48 -43.35 16.50 18.42
CA ARG A 48 -43.56 17.13 19.73
C ARG A 48 -42.25 17.60 20.37
N VAL A 49 -41.14 16.88 20.16
CA VAL A 49 -39.80 17.30 20.59
C VAL A 49 -39.36 18.54 19.80
N GLU A 50 -39.55 18.53 18.49
CA GLU A 50 -39.24 19.66 17.61
C GLU A 50 -40.07 20.90 17.98
N ALA A 51 -41.39 20.72 18.18
CA ALA A 51 -42.27 21.80 18.63
C ALA A 51 -41.85 22.41 19.97
N ALA A 52 -41.52 21.58 20.97
CA ALA A 52 -41.06 22.05 22.28
C ALA A 52 -39.73 22.81 22.19
N ALA A 53 -38.77 22.32 21.39
CA ALA A 53 -37.50 22.98 21.17
C ALA A 53 -37.67 24.35 20.47
N ASP A 54 -38.57 24.43 19.49
CA ASP A 54 -38.84 25.67 18.75
C ASP A 54 -39.58 26.71 19.60
N ALA A 55 -40.56 26.27 20.40
CA ALA A 55 -41.23 27.11 21.38
C ALA A 55 -40.22 27.66 22.41
N TYR A 56 -39.35 26.80 22.95
CA TYR A 56 -38.28 27.22 23.88
C TYR A 56 -37.34 28.25 23.27
N ARG A 57 -36.81 28.00 22.06
CA ARG A 57 -35.93 28.95 21.35
C ARG A 57 -36.62 30.27 21.06
N THR A 58 -37.91 30.23 20.71
CA THR A 58 -38.71 31.43 20.43
C THR A 58 -38.95 32.23 21.70
N ALA A 59 -39.34 31.58 22.79
CA ALA A 59 -39.53 32.20 24.10
C ALA A 59 -38.24 32.85 24.62
N HIS A 60 -37.09 32.15 24.56
CA HIS A 60 -35.79 32.71 24.92
C HIS A 60 -35.41 33.92 24.07
N ARG A 61 -35.62 33.86 22.74
CA ARG A 61 -35.34 34.98 21.84
C ARG A 61 -36.20 36.20 22.16
N VAL A 62 -37.45 36.00 22.59
CA VAL A 62 -38.33 37.09 23.02
C VAL A 62 -37.84 37.67 24.36
N LEU A 63 -37.48 36.83 25.33
CA LEU A 63 -36.91 37.28 26.61
C LEU A 63 -35.65 38.14 26.40
N ASP A 64 -34.70 37.66 25.60
CA ASP A 64 -33.44 38.38 25.32
C ASP A 64 -33.69 39.71 24.60
N ARG A 65 -34.66 39.76 23.67
CA ARG A 65 -34.98 40.98 22.92
C ARG A 65 -35.53 42.10 23.81
N TYR A 66 -36.31 41.74 24.83
CA TYR A 66 -37.06 42.71 25.63
C TYR A 66 -36.53 42.91 27.05
N GLU A 67 -35.50 42.18 27.46
CA GLU A 67 -34.88 42.29 28.79
C GLU A 67 -34.51 43.73 29.16
N GLU A 68 -33.88 44.48 28.25
CA GLU A 68 -33.48 45.87 28.50
C GLU A 68 -34.64 46.88 28.32
N GLY A 69 -35.65 46.54 27.51
CA GLY A 69 -36.67 47.48 27.03
C GLY A 69 -38.05 47.38 27.70
N ALA A 70 -38.40 46.22 28.26
CA ALA A 70 -39.72 45.95 28.86
C ALA A 70 -39.70 45.92 30.39
N VAL A 71 -38.52 46.12 30.99
CA VAL A 71 -38.28 46.02 32.44
C VAL A 71 -38.12 47.40 33.08
N GLY A 72 -38.56 47.56 34.33
CA GLY A 72 -38.26 48.75 35.15
C GLY A 72 -38.90 50.05 34.62
N SER A 73 -38.08 50.97 34.08
CA SER A 73 -38.52 52.24 33.48
C SER A 73 -38.73 52.17 31.95
N GLY A 74 -38.80 50.96 31.40
CA GLY A 74 -39.08 50.71 29.98
C GLY A 74 -40.39 51.32 29.50
N ASP A 75 -40.54 51.43 28.18
CA ASP A 75 -41.76 51.97 27.58
C ASP A 75 -42.91 50.96 27.62
N PHE A 76 -44.12 51.45 27.88
CA PHE A 76 -45.30 50.60 28.01
C PHE A 76 -45.63 49.86 26.70
N GLU A 77 -45.32 50.44 25.54
CA GLU A 77 -45.45 49.77 24.24
C GLU A 77 -44.57 48.52 24.17
N SER A 78 -43.32 48.60 24.65
CA SER A 78 -42.40 47.47 24.72
C SER A 78 -42.91 46.36 25.64
N TYR A 79 -43.53 46.70 26.77
CA TYR A 79 -44.16 45.73 27.67
C TYR A 79 -45.36 45.02 27.02
N VAL A 80 -46.26 45.76 26.36
CA VAL A 80 -47.42 45.16 25.69
C VAL A 80 -46.98 44.24 24.55
N ARG A 81 -45.98 44.67 23.78
CA ARG A 81 -45.42 43.87 22.68
C ARG A 81 -44.71 42.61 23.19
N PHE A 82 -43.97 42.72 24.29
CA PHE A 82 -43.40 41.56 24.98
C PHE A 82 -44.50 40.58 25.43
N ARG A 83 -45.56 41.03 26.10
CA ARG A 83 -46.64 40.13 26.57
C ARG A 83 -47.35 39.41 25.42
N GLY A 84 -47.53 40.08 24.28
CA GLY A 84 -48.06 39.44 23.08
C GLY A 84 -47.11 38.42 22.48
N GLU A 85 -45.88 38.83 22.15
CA GLU A 85 -44.89 37.95 21.51
C GLU A 85 -44.46 36.78 22.43
N PHE A 86 -44.38 36.99 23.75
CA PHE A 86 -44.02 35.95 24.71
C PHE A 86 -45.19 35.02 24.98
N GLY A 87 -46.40 35.55 25.12
CA GLY A 87 -47.63 34.76 25.27
C GLY A 87 -47.84 33.81 24.08
N ASP A 88 -47.68 34.30 22.85
CA ASP A 88 -47.76 33.47 21.65
C ASP A 88 -46.65 32.40 21.59
N ALA A 89 -45.47 32.67 22.17
CA ALA A 89 -44.34 31.74 22.17
C ALA A 89 -44.46 30.62 23.22
N VAL A 90 -45.22 30.85 24.29
CA VAL A 90 -45.45 29.89 25.38
C VAL A 90 -46.84 29.25 25.34
N ASP A 91 -47.70 29.68 24.42
CA ASP A 91 -48.99 29.05 24.11
C ASP A 91 -48.76 27.74 23.34
N VAL A 92 -48.50 26.68 24.12
CA VAL A 92 -48.16 25.34 23.63
C VAL A 92 -49.30 24.36 23.92
N ASP A 93 -49.42 23.30 23.11
CA ASP A 93 -50.40 22.25 23.34
C ASP A 93 -50.22 21.57 24.72
N ASP A 94 -51.33 21.23 25.38
CA ASP A 94 -51.34 20.63 26.73
C ASP A 94 -50.59 19.28 26.81
N ASP A 95 -50.47 18.56 25.69
CA ASP A 95 -49.76 17.28 25.59
C ASP A 95 -48.29 17.45 25.14
N MET A 96 -47.82 18.69 25.00
CA MET A 96 -46.44 18.99 24.67
C MET A 96 -45.50 18.58 25.82
N PRO A 97 -44.36 17.94 25.50
CA PRO A 97 -43.34 17.66 26.50
C PRO A 97 -42.88 18.94 27.20
N ALA A 98 -42.94 18.94 28.54
CA ALA A 98 -42.68 20.12 29.38
C ALA A 98 -43.66 21.29 29.20
N GLY A 99 -44.92 21.06 28.78
CA GLY A 99 -45.96 22.10 28.73
C GLY A 99 -46.11 22.91 30.02
N GLU A 100 -45.97 22.26 31.19
CA GLU A 100 -45.99 22.93 32.51
C GLU A 100 -44.88 24.00 32.66
N SER A 101 -43.73 23.83 32.02
CA SER A 101 -42.63 24.80 32.04
C SER A 101 -42.97 26.07 31.28
N PHE A 102 -43.65 25.95 30.14
CA PHE A 102 -44.10 27.10 29.36
C PHE A 102 -45.18 27.89 30.10
N ALA A 103 -46.15 27.21 30.72
CA ALA A 103 -47.17 27.84 31.55
C ALA A 103 -46.56 28.55 32.77
N ALA A 104 -45.61 27.93 33.46
CA ALA A 104 -44.90 28.54 34.60
C ALA A 104 -44.08 29.77 34.17
N ALA A 105 -43.48 29.74 32.98
CA ALA A 105 -42.76 30.87 32.42
C ALA A 105 -43.68 32.06 32.08
N ASP A 106 -44.87 31.80 31.53
CA ASP A 106 -45.88 32.84 31.32
C ASP A 106 -46.35 33.48 32.64
N GLU A 107 -46.60 32.65 33.65
CA GLU A 107 -47.03 33.11 34.97
C GLU A 107 -45.96 33.99 35.64
N ALA A 108 -44.67 33.66 35.49
CA ALA A 108 -43.57 34.43 36.07
C ALA A 108 -43.56 35.89 35.59
N VAL A 109 -43.98 36.13 34.35
CA VAL A 109 -44.00 37.46 33.71
C VAL A 109 -45.39 38.10 33.65
N ASP A 110 -46.45 37.42 34.11
CA ASP A 110 -47.82 37.94 34.17
C ASP A 110 -48.01 38.93 35.33
N LYS A 111 -47.33 40.07 35.22
CA LYS A 111 -47.32 41.14 36.23
C LYS A 111 -47.54 42.49 35.58
N ARG A 112 -48.20 43.40 36.31
CA ARG A 112 -48.47 44.78 35.85
C ARG A 112 -47.20 45.60 35.54
N ARG A 113 -46.05 45.19 36.10
CA ARG A 113 -44.72 45.74 35.83
C ARG A 113 -43.71 44.61 35.91
N LEU A 114 -42.88 44.49 34.87
CA LEU A 114 -41.83 43.50 34.76
C LEU A 114 -40.53 43.99 35.43
N SER A 115 -39.89 43.11 36.19
CA SER A 115 -38.55 43.27 36.73
C SER A 115 -37.56 42.34 36.03
N GLU A 116 -36.26 42.62 36.14
CA GLU A 116 -35.20 41.73 35.62
C GLU A 116 -35.29 40.35 36.27
N GLY A 117 -35.70 40.31 37.55
CA GLY A 117 -35.95 39.07 38.28
C GLY A 117 -37.12 38.25 37.73
N ASP A 118 -38.11 38.89 37.11
CA ASP A 118 -39.24 38.17 36.48
C ASP A 118 -38.82 37.54 35.15
N ILE A 119 -37.97 38.22 34.37
CA ILE A 119 -37.33 37.66 33.17
C ILE A 119 -36.44 36.47 33.55
N ALA A 120 -35.64 36.60 34.61
CA ALA A 120 -34.80 35.52 35.11
C ALA A 120 -35.63 34.33 35.59
N ALA A 121 -36.75 34.56 36.30
CA ALA A 121 -37.66 33.51 36.75
C ALA A 121 -38.34 32.79 35.57
N ALA A 122 -38.68 33.50 34.49
CA ALA A 122 -39.19 32.86 33.28
C ALA A 122 -38.13 32.00 32.57
N ARG A 123 -36.86 32.45 32.52
CA ARG A 123 -35.76 31.63 31.99
C ARG A 123 -35.57 30.36 32.82
N GLU A 124 -35.55 30.48 34.15
CA GLU A 124 -35.45 29.33 35.06
C GLU A 124 -36.61 28.35 34.87
N ALA A 125 -37.85 28.87 34.72
CA ALA A 125 -39.03 28.04 34.47
C ALA A 125 -38.96 27.27 33.15
N LEU A 126 -38.30 27.82 32.12
CA LEU A 126 -38.11 27.20 30.80
C LEU A 126 -36.98 26.16 30.75
N GLU A 127 -36.06 26.11 31.72
CA GLU A 127 -34.92 25.16 31.73
C GLU A 127 -35.32 23.70 31.43
N PRO A 128 -36.43 23.15 31.98
CA PRO A 128 -36.84 21.79 31.67
C PRO A 128 -37.30 21.57 30.23
N ALA A 129 -37.70 22.61 29.50
CA ALA A 129 -37.98 22.56 28.07
C ALA A 129 -36.70 22.64 27.23
N GLY A 130 -35.66 23.32 27.74
CA GLY A 130 -34.33 23.39 27.12
C GLY A 130 -33.70 22.03 26.83
N ARG A 131 -34.00 21.01 27.65
CA ARG A 131 -33.53 19.61 27.43
C ARG A 131 -33.90 19.03 26.06
N PHE A 132 -34.94 19.55 25.39
CA PHE A 132 -35.37 19.09 24.07
C PHE A 132 -34.55 19.73 22.95
N VAL A 133 -34.05 20.96 23.16
CA VAL A 133 -33.01 21.54 22.31
C VAL A 133 -31.75 20.70 22.41
N ASP A 134 -31.27 20.42 23.63
CA ASP A 134 -30.07 19.60 23.86
C ASP A 134 -30.23 18.18 23.27
N LEU A 135 -31.43 17.62 23.32
CA LEU A 135 -31.73 16.30 22.75
C LEU A 135 -31.63 16.27 21.22
N LEU A 136 -32.09 17.34 20.54
CA LEU A 136 -31.98 17.47 19.08
C LEU A 136 -30.54 17.75 18.65
N GLU A 137 -29.82 18.59 19.39
CA GLU A 137 -28.39 18.84 19.15
C GLU A 137 -27.59 17.55 19.32
N ALA A 138 -27.84 16.78 20.39
CA ALA A 138 -27.23 15.47 20.59
C ALA A 138 -27.57 14.48 19.47
N TYR A 139 -28.77 14.55 18.88
CA TYR A 139 -29.13 13.73 17.73
C TYR A 139 -28.31 14.09 16.50
N ASP A 140 -28.22 15.38 16.17
CA ASP A 140 -27.44 15.86 15.02
C ASP A 140 -25.95 15.50 15.18
N ASP A 141 -25.38 15.74 16.36
CA ASP A 141 -24.00 15.34 16.70
C ASP A 141 -23.82 13.82 16.60
N GLY A 142 -24.76 13.04 17.15
CA GLY A 142 -24.73 11.57 17.10
C GLY A 142 -24.79 11.01 15.67
N VAL A 143 -25.54 11.67 14.77
CA VAL A 143 -25.59 11.32 13.35
C VAL A 143 -24.24 11.55 12.69
N ASP A 144 -23.60 12.68 12.96
CA ASP A 144 -22.30 13.02 12.37
C ASP A 144 -21.17 12.13 12.92
N ASP A 145 -21.16 11.85 14.23
CA ASP A 145 -20.24 10.93 14.87
C ASP A 145 -20.38 9.51 14.31
N TYR A 146 -21.61 9.02 14.14
CA TYR A 146 -21.87 7.72 13.48
C TYR A 146 -21.32 7.69 12.05
N ARG A 147 -21.58 8.74 11.26
CA ARG A 147 -21.09 8.82 9.86
C ARG A 147 -19.56 8.83 9.80
N ALA A 148 -18.91 9.57 10.70
CA ALA A 148 -17.46 9.61 10.81
C ALA A 148 -16.90 8.23 11.18
N ALA A 149 -17.43 7.60 12.23
CA ALA A 149 -17.01 6.26 12.65
C ALA A 149 -17.24 5.19 11.57
N ARG A 150 -18.35 5.27 10.83
CA ARG A 150 -18.63 4.34 9.72
C ARG A 150 -17.66 4.52 8.56
N LYS A 151 -17.29 5.76 8.25
CA LYS A 151 -16.25 6.05 7.25
C LYS A 151 -14.92 5.47 7.69
N GLU A 152 -14.53 5.70 8.93
CA GLU A 152 -13.27 5.21 9.51
C GLU A 152 -13.19 3.68 9.47
N ALA A 153 -14.24 2.97 9.92
CA ALA A 153 -14.31 1.52 9.89
C ALA A 153 -14.20 0.95 8.47
N ARG A 154 -14.81 1.61 7.46
CA ARG A 154 -14.67 1.20 6.06
C ARG A 154 -13.25 1.39 5.52
N GLU A 155 -12.58 2.47 5.89
CA GLU A 155 -11.19 2.69 5.47
C GLU A 155 -10.23 1.73 6.18
N ALA A 156 -10.44 1.46 7.47
CA ALA A 156 -9.65 0.47 8.22
C ALA A 156 -9.86 -0.95 7.67
N ARG A 157 -11.09 -1.32 7.30
CA ARG A 157 -11.40 -2.57 6.61
C ARG A 157 -10.59 -2.75 5.32
N LYS A 158 -10.49 -1.70 4.49
CA LYS A 158 -9.71 -1.78 3.24
C LYS A 158 -8.22 -2.01 3.51
N ARG A 159 -7.66 -1.34 4.52
CA ARG A 159 -6.27 -1.56 4.93
C ARG A 159 -6.05 -3.00 5.43
N LEU A 160 -7.01 -3.52 6.21
CA LEU A 160 -7.00 -4.92 6.65
C LEU A 160 -7.07 -5.90 5.47
N ASP A 161 -7.86 -5.60 4.45
CA ASP A 161 -7.97 -6.44 3.25
C ASP A 161 -6.63 -6.54 2.50
N SER A 162 -5.93 -5.40 2.29
CA SER A 162 -4.58 -5.41 1.74
C SER A 162 -3.59 -6.20 2.61
N ARG A 163 -3.66 -6.02 3.94
CA ARG A 163 -2.82 -6.78 4.87
C ARG A 163 -3.10 -8.28 4.84
N LEU A 164 -4.35 -8.67 4.59
CA LEU A 164 -4.72 -10.08 4.43
C LEU A 164 -4.09 -10.71 3.19
N ASP A 165 -4.03 -9.98 2.08
CA ASP A 165 -3.38 -10.48 0.87
C ASP A 165 -1.87 -10.70 1.10
N GLU A 166 -1.18 -9.76 1.72
CA GLU A 166 0.22 -9.91 2.14
C GLU A 166 0.41 -11.13 3.06
N LEU A 167 -0.42 -11.27 4.10
CA LEU A 167 -0.32 -12.40 5.04
C LEU A 167 -0.62 -13.74 4.39
N ARG A 168 -1.48 -13.80 3.36
CA ARG A 168 -1.73 -15.01 2.58
C ARG A 168 -0.50 -15.41 1.78
N GLU A 169 0.14 -14.45 1.10
CA GLU A 169 1.37 -14.70 0.36
C GLU A 169 2.48 -15.25 1.28
N VAL A 170 2.68 -14.64 2.44
CA VAL A 170 3.64 -15.13 3.45
C VAL A 170 3.27 -16.53 3.97
N ALA A 171 1.99 -16.79 4.26
CA ALA A 171 1.54 -18.09 4.75
C ALA A 171 1.71 -19.21 3.70
N GLU A 172 1.50 -18.91 2.41
CA GLU A 172 1.75 -19.85 1.31
C GLU A 172 3.24 -20.27 1.18
N MET A 173 4.14 -19.45 1.73
CA MET A 173 5.59 -19.68 1.74
C MET A 173 6.10 -20.24 3.08
N ALA A 174 5.23 -20.42 4.08
CA ALA A 174 5.64 -20.78 5.44
C ALA A 174 6.24 -22.20 5.57
N ASP A 175 6.06 -23.07 4.57
CA ASP A 175 6.69 -24.38 4.51
C ASP A 175 8.15 -24.34 4.03
N ALA A 176 8.64 -23.17 3.59
CA ALA A 176 10.02 -23.02 3.16
C ALA A 176 10.99 -23.19 4.33
N ASP A 177 12.05 -23.97 4.09
CA ASP A 177 13.09 -24.20 5.07
C ASP A 177 14.08 -23.03 5.10
N LEU A 178 13.77 -22.00 5.89
CA LEU A 178 14.62 -20.82 6.02
C LEU A 178 15.97 -21.09 6.70
N ASP A 179 16.17 -22.25 7.34
CA ASP A 179 17.47 -22.68 7.85
C ASP A 179 18.38 -23.28 6.76
N ALA A 180 17.86 -23.42 5.53
CA ALA A 180 18.63 -23.90 4.40
C ALA A 180 19.88 -23.05 4.16
N ASP A 181 20.98 -23.75 3.93
CA ASP A 181 22.27 -23.14 3.57
C ASP A 181 22.26 -22.79 2.07
N VAL A 182 21.52 -21.73 1.72
CA VAL A 182 21.35 -21.22 0.35
C VAL A 182 22.70 -20.88 -0.30
N SER A 183 23.76 -20.63 0.49
CA SER A 183 25.12 -20.41 -0.03
C SER A 183 25.62 -21.57 -0.89
N ARG A 184 25.21 -22.81 -0.60
CA ARG A 184 25.55 -24.00 -1.39
C ARG A 184 25.04 -23.96 -2.83
N LEU A 185 24.03 -23.15 -3.09
CA LEU A 185 23.48 -22.93 -4.43
C LEU A 185 23.96 -21.58 -4.99
N ARG A 186 23.91 -20.53 -4.17
CA ARG A 186 24.27 -19.17 -4.57
C ARG A 186 25.73 -19.02 -4.95
N GLU A 187 26.66 -19.53 -4.12
CA GLU A 187 28.09 -19.33 -4.36
C GLU A 187 28.55 -20.02 -5.67
N PRO A 188 28.17 -21.27 -5.98
CA PRO A 188 28.52 -21.87 -7.27
C PRO A 188 27.94 -21.13 -8.49
N MET A 189 26.71 -20.61 -8.39
CA MET A 189 26.08 -19.85 -9.48
C MET A 189 26.79 -18.51 -9.70
N GLU A 190 27.00 -17.72 -8.63
CA GLU A 190 27.72 -16.45 -8.73
C GLU A 190 29.16 -16.64 -9.22
N ALA A 191 29.84 -17.71 -8.78
CA ALA A 191 31.17 -18.05 -9.26
C ALA A 191 31.19 -18.39 -10.76
N TYR A 192 30.19 -19.14 -11.23
CA TYR A 192 30.02 -19.42 -12.67
C TYR A 192 29.72 -18.14 -13.46
N ASP A 193 28.78 -17.31 -12.98
CA ASP A 193 28.36 -16.10 -13.68
C ASP A 193 29.49 -15.06 -13.78
N GLU A 194 30.29 -14.90 -12.73
CA GLU A 194 31.51 -14.09 -12.77
C GLU A 194 32.51 -14.66 -13.79
N ALA A 195 32.75 -15.97 -13.75
CA ALA A 195 33.71 -16.64 -14.64
C ALA A 195 33.30 -16.55 -16.12
N VAL A 196 32.02 -16.75 -16.45
CA VAL A 196 31.55 -16.68 -17.85
C VAL A 196 31.55 -15.24 -18.37
N ARG A 197 31.22 -14.25 -17.54
CA ARG A 197 31.35 -12.83 -17.90
C ARG A 197 32.81 -12.46 -18.13
N GLU A 198 33.74 -12.93 -17.30
CA GLU A 198 35.18 -12.71 -17.53
C GLU A 198 35.68 -13.40 -18.80
N ALA A 199 35.30 -14.66 -19.02
CA ALA A 199 35.65 -15.41 -20.22
C ALA A 199 35.15 -14.73 -21.49
N PHE A 200 33.92 -14.22 -21.49
CA PHE A 200 33.39 -13.46 -22.63
C PHE A 200 34.17 -12.17 -22.88
N ARG A 201 34.50 -11.41 -21.82
CA ARG A 201 35.31 -10.18 -21.95
C ARG A 201 36.69 -10.48 -22.54
N GLU A 202 37.32 -11.58 -22.14
CA GLU A 202 38.62 -11.98 -22.69
C GLU A 202 38.49 -12.46 -24.14
N PHE A 203 37.46 -13.26 -24.44
CA PHE A 203 37.14 -13.71 -25.80
C PHE A 203 36.91 -12.51 -26.73
N PHE A 204 36.16 -11.50 -26.29
CA PHE A 204 35.90 -10.26 -27.04
C PHE A 204 37.16 -9.41 -27.29
N ARG A 205 38.19 -9.51 -26.43
CA ARG A 205 39.45 -8.76 -26.56
C ARG A 205 40.52 -9.48 -27.37
N SER A 206 40.44 -10.81 -27.47
CA SER A 206 41.52 -11.64 -27.98
C SER A 206 41.14 -12.43 -29.24
N ALA A 207 39.91 -12.90 -29.36
CA ALA A 207 39.44 -13.63 -30.53
C ALA A 207 39.06 -12.68 -31.66
N SER A 208 39.11 -13.17 -32.89
CA SER A 208 38.74 -12.37 -34.06
C SER A 208 37.27 -11.97 -34.03
N ALA A 209 36.91 -10.83 -34.62
CA ALA A 209 35.51 -10.42 -34.74
C ALA A 209 34.66 -11.47 -35.48
N ARG A 210 35.26 -12.18 -36.44
CA ARG A 210 34.61 -13.32 -37.12
C ARG A 210 34.26 -14.45 -36.16
N ASP A 211 35.18 -14.81 -35.26
CA ASP A 211 34.94 -15.86 -34.27
C ASP A 211 33.90 -15.45 -33.24
N VAL A 212 33.94 -14.18 -32.80
CA VAL A 212 32.95 -13.64 -31.84
C VAL A 212 31.56 -13.61 -32.46
N PHE A 213 31.41 -13.16 -33.70
CA PHE A 213 30.10 -13.12 -34.35
C PHE A 213 29.59 -14.53 -34.66
N GLY A 214 30.46 -15.44 -35.11
CA GLY A 214 30.10 -16.84 -35.27
C GLY A 214 29.79 -17.57 -33.95
N PHE A 215 30.23 -17.02 -32.81
CA PHE A 215 29.77 -17.45 -31.48
C PHE A 215 28.37 -16.92 -31.20
N LEU A 216 28.12 -15.62 -31.40
CA LEU A 216 26.82 -14.97 -31.18
C LEU A 216 25.71 -15.60 -32.04
N ASP A 217 25.96 -15.85 -33.33
CA ASP A 217 25.00 -16.53 -34.22
C ASP A 217 24.61 -17.92 -33.72
N ARG A 218 25.52 -18.61 -33.04
CA ARG A 218 25.24 -19.91 -32.46
C ARG A 218 24.52 -19.79 -31.13
N ALA A 219 24.89 -18.81 -30.32
CA ALA A 219 24.22 -18.50 -29.07
C ALA A 219 22.74 -18.15 -29.33
N ASP A 220 22.44 -17.34 -30.35
CA ASP A 220 21.07 -17.02 -30.79
C ASP A 220 20.25 -18.27 -31.18
N ALA A 221 20.90 -19.26 -31.79
CA ALA A 221 20.26 -20.53 -32.14
C ALA A 221 20.11 -21.51 -30.95
N THR A 222 20.62 -21.15 -29.77
CA THR A 222 20.62 -22.02 -28.58
C THR A 222 19.46 -21.64 -27.64
N PRO A 223 18.63 -22.59 -27.20
CA PRO A 223 17.57 -22.30 -26.23
C PRO A 223 18.10 -21.61 -24.96
N PHE A 224 17.29 -20.75 -24.36
CA PHE A 224 17.57 -19.97 -23.12
C PHE A 224 18.65 -18.89 -23.24
N VAL A 225 19.29 -18.74 -24.40
CA VAL A 225 20.33 -17.74 -24.61
C VAL A 225 19.80 -16.60 -25.45
N ASP A 226 19.53 -15.45 -24.81
CA ASP A 226 19.00 -14.26 -25.48
C ASP A 226 20.14 -13.27 -25.79
N VAL A 227 20.83 -13.48 -26.91
CA VAL A 227 21.94 -12.63 -27.37
C VAL A 227 21.50 -11.68 -28.48
N ASP A 228 22.04 -10.46 -28.48
CA ASP A 228 21.87 -9.54 -29.60
C ASP A 228 22.73 -9.98 -30.80
N VAL A 229 22.09 -10.41 -31.90
CA VAL A 229 22.78 -10.76 -33.14
C VAL A 229 23.38 -9.53 -33.85
N PRO A 230 24.54 -9.69 -34.52
CA PRO A 230 25.20 -8.58 -35.17
C PRO A 230 24.40 -8.02 -36.35
N PRO A 231 24.29 -6.68 -36.49
CA PRO A 231 23.65 -6.06 -37.65
C PRO A 231 24.28 -6.52 -38.96
N THR A 232 23.46 -6.75 -39.99
CA THR A 232 23.89 -7.35 -41.26
C THR A 232 25.09 -6.63 -41.89
N ASP A 233 25.07 -5.30 -41.95
CA ASP A 233 26.16 -4.51 -42.53
C ASP A 233 27.50 -4.69 -41.77
N LEU A 234 27.43 -4.89 -40.45
CA LEU A 234 28.60 -5.14 -39.60
C LEU A 234 29.12 -6.57 -39.81
N SER A 235 28.22 -7.56 -39.88
CA SER A 235 28.58 -8.96 -40.15
C SER A 235 29.22 -9.11 -41.54
N GLU A 236 28.62 -8.53 -42.58
CA GLU A 236 29.16 -8.54 -43.94
C GLU A 236 30.55 -7.91 -44.00
N TYR A 237 30.77 -6.80 -43.28
CA TYR A 237 32.08 -6.16 -43.19
C TYR A 237 33.12 -7.09 -42.55
N VAL A 238 32.81 -7.68 -41.40
CA VAL A 238 33.70 -8.58 -40.65
C VAL A 238 34.05 -9.84 -41.47
N GLU A 239 33.10 -10.38 -42.23
CA GLU A 239 33.34 -11.54 -43.09
C GLU A 239 34.25 -11.21 -44.29
N SER A 240 34.01 -10.07 -44.93
CA SER A 240 34.64 -9.75 -46.22
C SER A 240 35.98 -9.02 -46.12
N HIS A 241 36.28 -8.37 -44.99
CA HIS A 241 37.49 -7.55 -44.82
C HIS A 241 38.50 -8.21 -43.88
N ALA A 242 39.80 -8.00 -44.15
CA ALA A 242 40.89 -8.50 -43.30
C ALA A 242 40.80 -7.99 -41.86
N ALA A 243 40.26 -6.78 -41.66
CA ALA A 243 40.00 -6.22 -40.34
C ALA A 243 39.07 -7.10 -39.48
N GLY A 244 38.25 -7.98 -40.07
CA GLY A 244 37.45 -8.95 -39.29
C GLY A 244 38.28 -10.03 -38.59
N GLU A 245 39.57 -10.17 -38.92
CA GLU A 245 40.52 -11.01 -38.18
C GLU A 245 41.03 -10.32 -36.89
N GLU A 246 40.83 -9.01 -36.76
CA GLU A 246 41.12 -8.28 -35.54
C GLU A 246 40.01 -8.48 -34.49
N PRO A 247 40.33 -8.40 -33.19
CA PRO A 247 39.33 -8.48 -32.15
C PRO A 247 38.29 -7.35 -32.19
N PRO A 248 37.04 -7.60 -31.76
CA PRO A 248 36.02 -6.55 -31.60
C PRO A 248 36.50 -5.33 -30.80
N ALA A 249 37.29 -5.55 -29.74
CA ALA A 249 37.91 -4.46 -28.97
C ALA A 249 38.86 -3.60 -29.82
N THR A 250 39.62 -4.21 -30.72
CA THR A 250 40.50 -3.51 -31.66
C THR A 250 39.70 -2.78 -32.73
N LEU A 251 38.61 -3.36 -33.23
CA LEU A 251 37.70 -2.70 -34.16
C LEU A 251 37.05 -1.45 -33.54
N LEU A 252 36.67 -1.51 -32.27
CA LEU A 252 36.21 -0.34 -31.51
C LEU A 252 37.30 0.74 -31.41
N GLU A 253 38.56 0.36 -31.15
CA GLU A 253 39.67 1.30 -31.16
C GLU A 253 39.85 1.96 -32.55
N TYR A 254 39.74 1.17 -33.63
CA TYR A 254 39.83 1.68 -34.99
C TYR A 254 38.69 2.65 -35.31
N ALA A 255 37.48 2.44 -34.77
CA ALA A 255 36.36 3.36 -34.97
C ALA A 255 36.66 4.79 -34.43
N ASP A 256 37.54 4.92 -33.43
CA ASP A 256 37.99 6.22 -32.89
C ASP A 256 39.11 6.88 -33.70
N TYR A 257 39.68 6.18 -34.69
CA TYR A 257 40.79 6.69 -35.47
C TYR A 257 40.34 7.68 -36.56
N SER A 258 41.22 8.65 -36.85
CA SER A 258 41.05 9.51 -38.02
C SER A 258 41.24 8.70 -39.31
N ASN A 259 40.67 9.17 -40.41
CA ASN A 259 40.76 8.48 -41.70
C ASN A 259 42.22 8.23 -42.13
N SER A 260 43.08 9.25 -41.97
CA SER A 260 44.52 9.15 -42.25
C SER A 260 45.26 8.16 -41.35
N LYS A 261 44.75 7.91 -40.14
CA LYS A 261 45.32 6.92 -39.23
C LYS A 261 44.86 5.52 -39.63
N LEU A 262 43.59 5.36 -40.01
CA LEU A 262 43.01 4.10 -40.48
C LEU A 262 43.68 3.53 -41.73
N GLU A 263 44.13 4.37 -42.67
CA GLU A 263 44.90 3.95 -43.86
C GLU A 263 46.17 3.13 -43.53
N HIS A 264 46.63 3.14 -42.27
CA HIS A 264 47.76 2.34 -41.81
C HIS A 264 47.36 0.98 -41.22
N TYR A 265 46.09 0.76 -40.91
CA TYR A 265 45.59 -0.43 -40.21
C TYR A 265 44.61 -1.24 -41.07
N VAL A 266 43.87 -0.59 -41.98
CA VAL A 266 42.86 -1.24 -42.81
C VAL A 266 42.95 -0.81 -44.26
N ASP A 267 42.62 -1.73 -45.17
CA ASP A 267 42.67 -1.51 -46.61
C ASP A 267 41.58 -0.55 -47.12
N ASP A 268 40.42 -0.53 -46.44
CA ASP A 268 39.31 0.39 -46.75
C ASP A 268 38.79 1.09 -45.47
N PRO A 269 39.38 2.25 -45.11
CA PRO A 269 38.92 3.07 -44.00
C PRO A 269 37.46 3.54 -44.10
N GLY A 270 36.93 3.70 -45.32
CA GLY A 270 35.56 4.16 -45.55
C GLY A 270 34.53 3.09 -45.23
N ALA A 271 34.84 1.84 -45.61
CA ALA A 271 34.04 0.67 -45.25
C ALA A 271 34.01 0.46 -43.73
N LEU A 272 35.17 0.55 -43.04
CA LEU A 272 35.22 0.44 -41.58
C LEU A 272 34.33 1.47 -40.88
N ARG A 273 34.38 2.74 -41.32
CA ARG A 273 33.54 3.79 -40.72
C ARG A 273 32.05 3.57 -40.94
N THR A 274 31.67 3.02 -42.08
CA THR A 274 30.26 2.81 -42.41
C THR A 274 29.68 1.62 -41.66
N ALA A 275 30.46 0.55 -41.46
CA ALA A 275 30.02 -0.64 -40.77
C ALA A 275 30.28 -0.59 -39.26
N VAL A 276 31.54 -0.38 -38.85
CA VAL A 276 31.95 -0.47 -37.44
C VAL A 276 31.58 0.79 -36.65
N ALA A 277 31.88 1.98 -37.18
CA ALA A 277 31.64 3.22 -36.41
C ALA A 277 30.14 3.53 -36.25
N VAL A 278 29.30 3.12 -37.21
CA VAL A 278 27.83 3.24 -37.12
C VAL A 278 27.27 2.30 -36.05
N HIS A 279 27.80 1.07 -35.94
CA HIS A 279 27.33 0.04 -35.02
C HIS A 279 28.19 -0.06 -33.74
N ARG A 280 28.94 0.99 -33.40
CA ARG A 280 29.78 1.07 -32.19
C ARG A 280 29.01 0.69 -30.93
N THR A 281 27.83 1.29 -30.72
CA THR A 281 27.02 1.07 -29.52
C THR A 281 26.58 -0.40 -29.39
N TYR A 282 26.37 -1.10 -30.50
CA TYR A 282 26.10 -2.53 -30.46
C TYR A 282 27.31 -3.29 -29.89
N LEU A 283 28.49 -3.07 -30.44
CA LEU A 283 29.73 -3.72 -29.96
C LEU A 283 30.06 -3.37 -28.50
N GLU A 284 29.82 -2.13 -28.07
CA GLU A 284 30.05 -1.69 -26.68
C GLU A 284 29.09 -2.32 -25.67
N ARG A 285 27.92 -2.79 -26.12
CA ARG A 285 26.90 -3.42 -25.27
C ARG A 285 27.04 -4.93 -25.17
N LEU A 286 27.87 -5.56 -26.01
CA LEU A 286 28.09 -6.99 -25.94
C LEU A 286 28.82 -7.35 -24.64
N ASP A 287 28.19 -8.20 -23.85
CA ASP A 287 28.76 -8.79 -22.65
C ASP A 287 28.36 -10.26 -22.51
N GLY A 288 28.79 -10.88 -21.42
CA GLY A 288 28.49 -12.29 -21.12
C GLY A 288 27.18 -12.51 -20.38
N GLU A 289 26.34 -11.48 -20.17
CA GLU A 289 25.10 -11.59 -19.40
C GLU A 289 24.16 -12.68 -19.94
N PRO A 290 23.95 -12.85 -21.26
CA PRO A 290 23.06 -13.91 -21.77
C PRO A 290 23.52 -15.34 -21.49
N LEU A 291 24.73 -15.52 -20.94
CA LEU A 291 25.30 -16.82 -20.61
C LEU A 291 25.22 -17.12 -19.11
N THR A 292 24.73 -16.21 -18.29
CA THR A 292 24.60 -16.37 -16.83
C THR A 292 23.31 -17.07 -16.45
N LEU A 293 23.22 -17.52 -15.19
CA LEU A 293 22.01 -18.14 -14.65
C LEU A 293 21.16 -17.11 -13.88
N ASP A 294 19.85 -17.22 -14.00
CA ASP A 294 18.91 -16.34 -13.28
C ASP A 294 18.91 -16.59 -11.76
N TRP A 295 18.65 -15.54 -10.98
CA TRP A 295 18.39 -15.62 -9.54
C TRP A 295 17.08 -14.90 -9.17
N PRO A 296 16.18 -15.52 -8.36
CA PRO A 296 16.22 -16.90 -7.88
C PRO A 296 16.16 -17.95 -9.01
N PRO A 297 16.76 -19.13 -8.81
CA PRO A 297 16.94 -20.07 -9.92
C PRO A 297 15.64 -20.76 -10.35
N LYS A 298 15.58 -21.16 -11.64
CA LYS A 298 14.44 -21.86 -12.27
C LYS A 298 14.18 -23.24 -11.63
N PRO A 299 13.01 -23.88 -11.82
CA PRO A 299 12.79 -25.25 -11.36
C PRO A 299 13.88 -26.22 -11.84
N GLY A 300 14.17 -27.28 -11.07
CA GLY A 300 15.37 -28.11 -11.27
C GLY A 300 15.49 -28.74 -12.66
N ASP A 301 14.38 -29.23 -13.20
CA ASP A 301 14.34 -29.79 -14.55
C ASP A 301 14.62 -28.73 -15.64
N GLU A 302 14.12 -27.51 -15.44
CA GLU A 302 14.32 -26.40 -16.37
C GLU A 302 15.75 -25.87 -16.30
N LEU A 303 16.28 -25.63 -15.09
CA LEU A 303 17.67 -25.22 -14.89
C LEU A 303 18.64 -26.28 -15.43
N ALA A 304 18.36 -27.56 -15.20
CA ALA A 304 19.22 -28.63 -15.70
C ALA A 304 19.24 -28.68 -17.23
N TYR A 305 18.11 -28.39 -17.88
CA TYR A 305 17.99 -28.33 -19.32
C TYR A 305 18.70 -27.09 -19.91
N GLU A 306 18.49 -25.91 -19.31
CA GLU A 306 19.22 -24.69 -19.64
C GLU A 306 20.74 -24.89 -19.56
N ILE A 307 21.22 -25.52 -18.50
CA ILE A 307 22.65 -25.82 -18.36
C ILE A 307 23.15 -26.78 -19.46
N ASP A 308 22.37 -27.80 -19.83
CA ASP A 308 22.75 -28.72 -20.89
C ASP A 308 22.92 -28.01 -22.25
N GLU A 309 22.17 -26.94 -22.50
CA GLU A 309 22.29 -26.07 -23.68
C GLU A 309 23.44 -25.04 -23.55
N LEU A 310 23.74 -24.53 -22.35
CA LEU A 310 24.84 -23.60 -22.09
C LEU A 310 26.22 -24.26 -22.16
N VAL A 311 26.39 -25.49 -21.67
CA VAL A 311 27.69 -26.19 -21.58
C VAL A 311 28.46 -26.21 -22.92
N PRO A 312 27.85 -26.55 -24.08
CA PRO A 312 28.51 -26.51 -25.38
C PRO A 312 28.96 -25.11 -25.85
N LEU A 313 28.29 -24.04 -25.42
CA LEU A 313 28.67 -22.66 -25.73
C LEU A 313 29.82 -22.22 -24.82
N VAL A 314 29.64 -22.36 -23.51
CA VAL A 314 30.60 -21.95 -22.48
C VAL A 314 31.95 -22.64 -22.69
N GLY A 315 31.96 -23.94 -23.01
CA GLY A 315 33.19 -24.69 -23.27
C GLY A 315 33.99 -24.23 -24.50
N ARG A 316 33.51 -23.24 -25.27
CA ARG A 316 34.30 -22.59 -26.33
C ARG A 316 35.10 -21.38 -25.85
N ILE A 317 34.64 -20.70 -24.80
CA ILE A 317 35.18 -19.40 -24.37
C ILE A 317 35.75 -19.44 -22.95
N ALA A 318 35.19 -20.27 -22.08
CA ALA A 318 35.60 -20.39 -20.69
C ALA A 318 36.46 -21.64 -20.48
N ASP A 319 37.14 -21.67 -19.34
CA ASP A 319 37.99 -22.79 -18.95
C ASP A 319 37.19 -24.01 -18.46
N ASP A 320 37.90 -25.12 -18.27
CA ASP A 320 37.31 -26.37 -17.80
C ASP A 320 36.69 -26.22 -16.39
N ASP A 321 37.18 -25.28 -15.58
CA ASP A 321 36.71 -25.03 -14.22
C ASP A 321 35.32 -24.36 -14.23
N ALA A 322 35.07 -23.37 -15.10
CA ALA A 322 33.75 -22.79 -15.28
C ALA A 322 32.71 -23.84 -15.75
N VAL A 323 33.09 -24.69 -16.71
CA VAL A 323 32.25 -25.80 -17.19
C VAL A 323 32.01 -26.85 -16.10
N ALA A 324 33.01 -27.13 -15.26
CA ALA A 324 32.88 -28.05 -14.13
C ALA A 324 31.92 -27.51 -13.05
N THR A 325 32.00 -26.20 -12.75
CA THR A 325 31.05 -25.52 -11.85
C THR A 325 29.63 -25.62 -12.39
N LEU A 326 29.42 -25.28 -13.66
CA LEU A 326 28.11 -25.35 -14.30
C LEU A 326 27.52 -26.78 -14.27
N ARG A 327 28.34 -27.79 -14.55
CA ARG A 327 27.93 -29.21 -14.43
C ARG A 327 27.58 -29.61 -13.00
N SER A 328 28.28 -29.07 -12.00
CA SER A 328 28.00 -29.32 -10.58
C SER A 328 26.66 -28.71 -10.18
N VAL A 329 26.33 -27.49 -10.65
CA VAL A 329 25.01 -26.88 -10.46
C VAL A 329 23.92 -27.73 -11.11
N ARG A 330 24.13 -28.23 -12.33
CA ARG A 330 23.19 -29.14 -13.00
C ARG A 330 22.97 -30.45 -12.24
N GLU A 331 24.03 -31.02 -11.68
CA GLU A 331 23.92 -32.23 -10.86
C GLU A 331 23.11 -31.97 -9.59
N LEU A 332 23.33 -30.83 -8.93
CA LEU A 332 22.52 -30.38 -7.81
C LEU A 332 21.05 -30.19 -8.21
N ALA A 333 20.78 -29.53 -9.35
CA ALA A 333 19.44 -29.24 -9.86
C ALA A 333 18.54 -30.48 -10.03
N ARG A 334 19.14 -31.67 -10.16
CA ARG A 334 18.44 -32.96 -10.29
C ARG A 334 18.14 -33.64 -8.94
N THR A 335 18.38 -32.96 -7.82
CA THR A 335 18.21 -33.52 -6.48
C THR A 335 17.05 -32.85 -5.74
N ASP A 336 16.46 -33.57 -4.78
CA ASP A 336 15.47 -32.98 -3.87
C ASP A 336 16.09 -31.88 -2.97
N GLU A 337 17.40 -31.96 -2.71
CA GLU A 337 18.13 -30.91 -1.97
C GLU A 337 18.09 -29.58 -2.70
N TYR A 338 18.16 -29.59 -4.04
CA TYR A 338 18.03 -28.37 -4.83
C TYR A 338 16.67 -27.71 -4.67
N GLU A 339 15.56 -28.45 -4.76
CA GLU A 339 14.23 -27.84 -4.62
C GLU A 339 14.03 -27.24 -3.22
N ARG A 340 14.62 -27.85 -2.17
CA ARG A 340 14.66 -27.27 -0.82
C ARG A 340 15.46 -25.96 -0.78
N LEU A 341 16.68 -25.94 -1.33
CA LEU A 341 17.53 -24.74 -1.38
C LEU A 341 16.90 -23.63 -2.23
N ARG A 342 16.33 -23.99 -3.39
CA ARG A 342 15.64 -23.09 -4.31
C ARG A 342 14.42 -22.46 -3.65
N ARG A 343 13.58 -23.25 -2.96
CA ARG A 343 12.41 -22.72 -2.25
C ARG A 343 12.83 -21.72 -1.19
N ALA A 344 13.84 -22.03 -0.39
CA ALA A 344 14.39 -21.09 0.58
C ALA A 344 14.98 -19.83 -0.06
N ALA A 345 15.66 -19.97 -1.20
CA ALA A 345 16.21 -18.83 -1.95
C ALA A 345 15.11 -17.91 -2.50
N ALA A 346 14.06 -18.48 -3.10
CA ALA A 346 12.93 -17.73 -3.63
C ALA A 346 12.21 -16.95 -2.51
N VAL A 347 11.92 -17.60 -1.38
CA VAL A 347 11.25 -16.95 -0.25
C VAL A 347 12.09 -15.83 0.34
N ARG A 348 13.42 -15.99 0.44
CA ARG A 348 14.33 -14.92 0.91
C ARG A 348 14.50 -13.75 -0.07
N ASP A 349 14.21 -13.96 -1.35
CA ASP A 349 14.29 -12.92 -2.37
C ASP A 349 12.98 -12.12 -2.47
N GLU A 350 11.85 -12.81 -2.25
CA GLU A 350 10.51 -12.24 -2.34
C GLU A 350 10.08 -11.53 -1.05
N LEU A 351 10.39 -12.09 0.11
CA LEU A 351 9.94 -11.57 1.41
C LEU A 351 10.97 -10.65 2.06
N ASP A 352 10.46 -9.65 2.79
CA ASP A 352 11.29 -8.79 3.62
C ASP A 352 11.68 -9.45 4.97
N GLU A 353 12.54 -8.78 5.74
CA GLU A 353 13.03 -9.32 7.02
C GLU A 353 11.92 -9.53 8.07
N ALA A 354 10.87 -8.70 8.07
CA ALA A 354 9.76 -8.82 9.01
C ALA A 354 8.86 -10.01 8.66
N GLU A 355 8.62 -10.23 7.37
CA GLU A 355 7.87 -11.36 6.83
C GLU A 355 8.62 -12.69 7.03
N LEU A 356 9.92 -12.73 6.74
CA LEU A 356 10.78 -13.88 7.03
C LEU A 356 10.75 -14.22 8.53
N SER A 357 10.81 -13.21 9.39
CA SER A 357 10.71 -13.40 10.83
C SER A 357 9.37 -14.01 11.29
N LEU A 358 8.28 -13.84 10.53
CA LEU A 358 7.00 -14.51 10.82
C LEU A 358 7.07 -16.00 10.53
N ILE A 359 7.71 -16.38 9.41
CA ILE A 359 7.91 -17.78 9.02
C ILE A 359 8.85 -18.48 10.00
N GLU A 360 9.98 -17.85 10.34
CA GLU A 360 10.96 -18.40 11.29
C GLU A 360 10.34 -18.68 12.67
N ARG A 361 9.39 -17.84 13.10
CA ARG A 361 8.67 -18.01 14.37
C ARG A 361 7.47 -18.95 14.28
N GLY A 362 7.08 -19.38 13.07
CA GLY A 362 5.88 -20.17 12.83
C GLY A 362 4.58 -19.42 13.13
N GLU A 363 4.58 -18.09 12.96
CA GLU A 363 3.45 -17.22 13.29
C GLU A 363 2.58 -16.86 12.07
N ALA A 364 3.03 -17.12 10.84
CA ALA A 364 2.37 -16.67 9.62
C ALA A 364 0.88 -17.08 9.54
N ASP A 365 0.58 -18.37 9.72
CA ASP A 365 -0.80 -18.89 9.71
C ASP A 365 -1.67 -18.31 10.84
N ASP A 366 -1.09 -18.13 12.03
CA ASP A 366 -1.81 -17.60 13.19
C ASP A 366 -2.18 -16.13 12.98
N ARG A 367 -1.27 -15.32 12.39
CA ARG A 367 -1.54 -13.93 12.02
C ARG A 367 -2.59 -13.82 10.94
N LEU A 368 -2.50 -14.65 9.90
CA LEU A 368 -3.52 -14.72 8.85
C LEU A 368 -4.89 -15.02 9.45
N ALA A 369 -4.99 -16.06 10.29
CA ALA A 369 -6.24 -16.44 10.95
C ALA A 369 -6.78 -15.34 11.88
N GLU A 370 -5.91 -14.53 12.50
CA GLU A 370 -6.31 -13.36 13.29
C GLU A 370 -6.89 -12.24 12.44
N ALA A 371 -6.23 -11.92 11.34
CA ALA A 371 -6.70 -10.91 10.39
C ALA A 371 -8.06 -11.32 9.79
N GLU A 372 -8.27 -12.60 9.47
CA GLU A 372 -9.54 -13.11 8.94
C GLU A 372 -10.68 -13.01 9.96
N ARG A 373 -10.41 -13.36 11.23
CA ARG A 373 -11.39 -13.20 12.33
C ARG A 373 -11.77 -11.73 12.53
N THR A 374 -10.78 -10.84 12.45
CA THR A 374 -11.02 -9.40 12.55
C THR A 374 -11.85 -8.90 11.37
N LEU A 375 -11.54 -9.32 10.13
CA LEU A 375 -12.31 -8.94 8.94
C LEU A 375 -13.77 -9.35 9.08
N SER A 376 -14.03 -10.60 9.51
CA SER A 376 -15.39 -11.07 9.79
C SER A 376 -16.10 -10.19 10.81
N THR A 377 -15.41 -9.79 11.88
CA THR A 377 -15.97 -8.91 12.92
C THR A 377 -16.30 -7.52 12.36
N VAL A 378 -15.42 -6.96 11.52
CA VAL A 378 -15.64 -5.65 10.89
C VAL A 378 -16.82 -5.69 9.93
N ASP A 379 -16.94 -6.76 9.12
CA ASP A 379 -18.05 -6.95 8.19
C ASP A 379 -19.39 -7.13 8.91
N ASP A 380 -19.41 -7.88 10.01
CA ASP A 380 -20.58 -8.03 10.87
C ASP A 380 -21.03 -6.68 11.44
N VAL A 381 -20.09 -5.88 11.97
CA VAL A 381 -20.40 -4.54 12.50
C VAL A 381 -20.92 -3.61 11.40
N LEU A 382 -20.27 -3.57 10.24
CA LEU A 382 -20.69 -2.70 9.14
C LEU A 382 -22.09 -3.05 8.64
N SER A 383 -22.45 -4.33 8.68
CA SER A 383 -23.79 -4.82 8.32
C SER A 383 -24.82 -4.52 9.41
N GLU A 384 -24.50 -4.82 10.68
CA GLU A 384 -25.35 -4.54 11.85
C GLU A 384 -25.73 -3.06 11.98
N THR A 385 -24.76 -2.19 11.69
CA THR A 385 -24.90 -0.73 11.83
C THR A 385 -25.35 -0.05 10.54
N GLU A 386 -25.81 -0.80 9.54
CA GLU A 386 -26.38 -0.21 8.32
C GLU A 386 -27.70 0.51 8.63
N ARG A 387 -27.84 1.71 8.08
CA ARG A 387 -29.02 2.58 8.25
C ARG A 387 -29.59 2.92 6.88
N GLU A 388 -30.91 2.86 6.76
CA GLU A 388 -31.67 3.25 5.56
C GLU A 388 -31.63 4.75 5.28
#